data_AF-A0A8W8M9T9-F1
#
_entry.id   AF-A0A8W8M9T9-F1
#
_cell.length_a   1.000
_cell.length_b   1.000
_cell.length_c   1.000
_cell.angle_alpha   90.00
_cell.angle_beta   90.00
_cell.angle_gamma   90.00
#
_symmetry.space_group_name_H-M   'P 1'
#
loop_
_entity.id
_entity.type
_entity.pdbx_description
1 polymer ?
#
loop_
_entity_poly.entity_id
_entity_poly.type
_entity_poly.pdbx_seq_one_letter_code
_entity_poly.pdbx_strand_id
1 'polypeptide(L)'
;MLEELEEHINASDDRNYDVYSGTAGYALLYLHLYEINPDKGDHSYLHKPLDFIKGPIDNLKEQKAGFLCGDSGPYALAVVIYSLLGDAQNYQKYLKKLIDMTERVIWARLFFFPAGDQLSNGRMGLLYSLLFIQRKLGEDTIRKDRIFKIVDITLDSGNHLAKEQKWKHPLMFFTHEIYDLGAKHGMAGILYMLLTFTSGNCPMAMCWEAKKLKHPGDKIVRWSQGAPGWIYIYVQRSPNNNNKTKAIKFAEWCCDFGEHGCPKPEFHALFLKVWLELYIFCLISSIQKRHVSQLLISHEWT
;
A
#
# COMPACT_ATOMS: atom_id res chain seq x y z
N MET A 1 -17.56 -8.88 -17.38
CA MET A 1 -16.44 -8.50 -16.48
C MET A 1 -16.53 -9.15 -15.10
N LEU A 2 -17.54 -8.89 -14.25
CA LEU A 2 -17.61 -9.57 -12.94
C LEU A 2 -17.87 -11.08 -13.09
N GLU A 3 -18.80 -11.46 -13.97
CA GLU A 3 -19.11 -12.86 -14.28
C GLU A 3 -17.92 -13.63 -14.88
N GLU A 4 -17.20 -13.03 -15.85
CA GLU A 4 -15.97 -13.58 -16.42
C GLU A 4 -14.86 -13.77 -15.37
N LEU A 5 -14.80 -12.87 -14.37
CA LEU A 5 -13.87 -12.97 -13.25
C LEU A 5 -14.27 -14.13 -12.32
N GLU A 6 -15.57 -14.28 -12.02
CA GLU A 6 -16.11 -15.37 -11.20
C GLU A 6 -15.88 -16.76 -11.84
N GLU A 7 -16.01 -16.87 -13.16
CA GLU A 7 -15.68 -18.10 -13.90
C GLU A 7 -14.19 -18.46 -13.79
N HIS A 8 -13.30 -17.48 -13.90
CA HIS A 8 -11.86 -17.69 -13.73
C HIS A 8 -11.49 -18.15 -12.31
N ILE A 9 -12.17 -17.62 -11.30
CA ILE A 9 -11.91 -17.97 -9.89
C ILE A 9 -12.28 -19.42 -9.62
N ASN A 10 -13.47 -19.85 -10.06
CA ASN A 10 -13.94 -21.23 -9.87
C ASN A 10 -13.07 -22.25 -10.60
N ALA A 11 -12.36 -21.83 -11.66
CA ALA A 11 -11.42 -22.66 -12.39
C ALA A 11 -10.00 -22.69 -11.77
N SER A 12 -9.68 -21.78 -10.84
CA SER A 12 -8.35 -21.67 -10.23
C SER A 12 -8.25 -22.47 -8.93
N ASP A 13 -7.36 -23.47 -8.90
CA ASP A 13 -7.01 -24.24 -7.68
C ASP A 13 -5.87 -23.55 -6.89
N ASP A 14 -5.91 -22.22 -6.82
CA ASP A 14 -4.81 -21.45 -6.24
C ASP A 14 -4.90 -21.44 -4.71
N ARG A 15 -3.93 -22.08 -4.08
CA ARG A 15 -3.71 -22.06 -2.62
C ARG A 15 -3.09 -20.73 -2.14
N ASN A 16 -3.05 -19.71 -3.00
CA ASN A 16 -2.67 -18.35 -2.64
C ASN A 16 -3.87 -17.55 -2.12
N TYR A 17 -3.78 -17.11 -0.87
CA TYR A 17 -4.83 -16.37 -0.19
C TYR A 17 -4.48 -14.90 0.06
N ASP A 18 -3.38 -14.40 -0.52
CA ASP A 18 -3.00 -13.00 -0.37
C ASP A 18 -3.91 -12.05 -1.18
N VAL A 19 -3.79 -10.74 -0.92
CA VAL A 19 -4.64 -9.74 -1.58
C VAL A 19 -4.13 -9.39 -2.99
N TYR A 20 -2.83 -9.55 -3.25
CA TYR A 20 -2.18 -9.11 -4.47
C TYR A 20 -2.48 -10.01 -5.67
N SER A 21 -2.42 -11.33 -5.46
CA SER A 21 -2.63 -12.33 -6.51
C SER A 21 -3.49 -13.50 -6.05
N GLY A 22 -3.95 -13.50 -4.80
CA GLY A 22 -4.75 -14.56 -4.22
C GLY A 22 -6.23 -14.22 -4.06
N THR A 23 -6.95 -15.13 -3.43
CA THR A 23 -8.42 -15.05 -3.30
C THR A 23 -8.90 -13.84 -2.50
N ALA A 24 -8.09 -13.33 -1.56
CA ALA A 24 -8.44 -12.16 -0.77
C ALA A 24 -8.49 -10.87 -1.61
N GLY A 25 -7.86 -10.84 -2.78
CA GLY A 25 -8.02 -9.74 -3.74
C GLY A 25 -9.46 -9.57 -4.22
N TYR A 26 -10.18 -10.69 -4.39
CA TYR A 26 -11.60 -10.68 -4.74
C TYR A 26 -12.45 -10.19 -3.57
N ALA A 27 -12.14 -10.60 -2.35
CA ALA A 27 -12.84 -10.07 -1.17
C ALA A 27 -12.71 -8.54 -1.04
N LEU A 28 -11.53 -7.98 -1.37
CA LEU A 28 -11.34 -6.53 -1.45
C LEU A 28 -12.18 -5.89 -2.57
N LEU A 29 -12.28 -6.53 -3.73
CA LEU A 29 -13.12 -6.06 -4.84
C LEU A 29 -14.60 -6.01 -4.43
N TYR A 30 -15.15 -7.08 -3.88
CA TYR A 30 -16.56 -7.11 -3.45
C TYR A 30 -16.85 -6.13 -2.32
N LEU A 31 -15.91 -5.95 -1.38
CA LEU A 31 -16.03 -4.90 -0.38
C LEU A 31 -16.08 -3.50 -1.03
N HIS A 32 -15.28 -3.24 -2.06
CA HIS A 32 -15.36 -1.99 -2.80
C HIS A 32 -16.69 -1.82 -3.54
N LEU A 33 -17.21 -2.89 -4.17
CA LEU A 33 -18.52 -2.88 -4.83
C LEU A 33 -19.65 -2.56 -3.85
N TYR A 34 -19.62 -3.15 -2.65
CA TYR A 34 -20.55 -2.82 -1.57
C TYR A 34 -20.49 -1.33 -1.21
N GLU A 35 -19.29 -0.75 -1.12
CA GLU A 35 -19.12 0.65 -0.71
C GLU A 35 -19.61 1.67 -1.73
N ILE A 36 -19.49 1.36 -3.03
CA ILE A 36 -19.97 2.22 -4.12
C ILE A 36 -21.44 1.95 -4.47
N ASN A 37 -22.01 0.84 -4.00
CA ASN A 37 -23.41 0.52 -4.24
C ASN A 37 -24.29 1.57 -3.54
N PRO A 38 -25.18 2.28 -4.28
CA PRO A 38 -26.12 3.23 -3.69
C PRO A 38 -27.04 2.57 -2.65
N ASP A 39 -27.37 1.29 -2.85
CA ASP A 39 -28.17 0.50 -1.92
C ASP A 39 -27.26 -0.33 -1.00
N LYS A 40 -26.82 0.31 0.09
CA LYS A 40 -26.00 -0.33 1.13
C LYS A 40 -26.75 -1.40 1.93
N GLY A 41 -28.04 -1.61 1.66
CA GLY A 41 -28.85 -2.66 2.28
C GLY A 41 -28.62 -4.05 1.66
N ASP A 42 -28.04 -4.14 0.46
CA ASP A 42 -27.74 -5.43 -0.15
C ASP A 42 -26.46 -6.05 0.42
N HIS A 43 -26.64 -6.89 1.42
CA HIS A 43 -25.55 -7.64 2.06
C HIS A 43 -25.01 -8.79 1.19
N SER A 44 -25.56 -9.06 -0.01
CA SER A 44 -25.03 -10.09 -0.92
C SER A 44 -23.55 -9.85 -1.26
N TYR A 45 -23.18 -8.58 -1.49
CA TYR A 45 -21.81 -8.13 -1.71
C TYR A 45 -20.90 -8.26 -0.49
N LEU A 46 -21.46 -8.45 0.72
CA LEU A 46 -20.70 -8.71 1.94
C LEU A 46 -20.61 -10.19 2.27
N HIS A 47 -21.59 -10.99 1.85
CA HIS A 47 -21.56 -12.45 1.99
C HIS A 47 -20.62 -13.12 0.99
N LYS A 48 -20.64 -12.72 -0.29
CA LYS A 48 -19.77 -13.27 -1.35
C LYS A 48 -18.26 -13.20 -1.03
N PRO A 49 -17.71 -12.10 -0.48
CA PRO A 49 -16.32 -12.06 0.01
C PRO A 49 -15.93 -13.22 0.92
N LEU A 50 -16.90 -13.71 1.73
CA LEU A 50 -16.65 -14.76 2.71
C LEU A 50 -16.27 -16.07 2.05
N ASP A 51 -16.75 -16.35 0.83
CA ASP A 51 -16.42 -17.57 0.09
C ASP A 51 -14.93 -17.61 -0.28
N PHE A 52 -14.29 -16.44 -0.40
CA PHE A 52 -12.87 -16.33 -0.75
C PHE A 52 -11.93 -16.31 0.45
N ILE A 53 -12.43 -15.96 1.64
CA ILE A 53 -11.61 -15.81 2.86
C ILE A 53 -11.89 -16.90 3.90
N LYS A 54 -13.11 -17.42 4.02
CA LYS A 54 -13.48 -18.42 5.04
C LYS A 54 -12.79 -19.75 4.78
N GLY A 55 -12.21 -20.32 5.84
CA GLY A 55 -11.43 -21.56 5.77
C GLY A 55 -9.93 -21.27 5.76
N PRO A 56 -9.36 -20.73 4.66
CA PRO A 56 -7.93 -20.43 4.59
C PRO A 56 -7.44 -19.44 5.63
N ILE A 57 -8.23 -18.41 5.93
CA ILE A 57 -7.90 -17.39 6.93
C ILE A 57 -7.62 -17.99 8.32
N ASP A 58 -8.15 -19.17 8.60
CA ASP A 58 -7.95 -19.83 9.88
C ASP A 58 -6.59 -20.52 10.02
N ASN A 59 -5.95 -20.85 8.90
CA ASN A 59 -4.72 -21.62 8.83
C ASN A 59 -3.57 -20.85 8.14
N LEU A 60 -3.62 -19.52 8.14
CA LEU A 60 -2.54 -18.68 7.63
C LEU A 60 -1.25 -18.92 8.43
N LYS A 61 -0.11 -18.89 7.73
CA LYS A 61 1.20 -19.28 8.30
C LYS A 61 1.87 -18.16 9.09
N GLU A 62 1.40 -16.93 8.94
CA GLU A 62 1.88 -15.69 9.56
C GLU A 62 3.37 -15.41 9.34
N GLN A 63 3.92 -15.88 8.22
CA GLN A 63 5.33 -15.65 7.85
C GLN A 63 5.56 -14.29 7.18
N LYS A 64 4.50 -13.71 6.60
CA LYS A 64 4.51 -12.42 5.90
C LYS A 64 3.45 -11.54 6.53
N ALA A 65 3.82 -10.33 6.94
CA ALA A 65 2.94 -9.44 7.69
C ALA A 65 2.24 -8.38 6.84
N GLY A 66 2.58 -8.24 5.55
CA GLY A 66 2.05 -7.16 4.71
C GLY A 66 0.61 -7.37 4.22
N PHE A 67 -0.11 -6.28 3.95
CA PHE A 67 -1.50 -6.33 3.45
C PHE A 67 -1.61 -7.03 2.10
N LEU A 68 -0.71 -6.70 1.16
CA LEU A 68 -0.82 -7.17 -0.23
C LEU A 68 -0.41 -8.63 -0.37
N CYS A 69 0.75 -9.00 0.17
CA CYS A 69 1.37 -10.30 -0.06
C CYS A 69 1.55 -11.11 1.23
N GLY A 70 0.80 -10.78 2.29
CA GLY A 70 0.90 -11.43 3.59
C GLY A 70 -0.44 -11.52 4.30
N ASP A 71 -0.38 -11.98 5.55
CA ASP A 71 -1.56 -12.49 6.25
C ASP A 71 -2.37 -11.38 6.95
N SER A 72 -1.80 -10.18 7.08
CA SER A 72 -2.56 -9.03 7.61
C SER A 72 -3.66 -8.55 6.68
N GLY A 73 -3.53 -8.75 5.37
CA GLY A 73 -4.53 -8.35 4.39
C GLY A 73 -5.84 -9.11 4.57
N PRO A 74 -5.83 -10.44 4.48
CA PRO A 74 -6.99 -11.27 4.75
C PRO A 74 -7.61 -10.99 6.14
N TYR A 75 -6.79 -10.84 7.19
CA TYR A 75 -7.32 -10.48 8.51
C TYR A 75 -8.01 -9.12 8.53
N ALA A 76 -7.40 -8.09 7.94
CA ALA A 76 -8.00 -6.76 7.91
C ALA A 76 -9.30 -6.71 7.10
N LEU A 77 -9.37 -7.42 5.97
CA LEU A 77 -10.60 -7.58 5.19
C LEU A 77 -11.68 -8.28 6.00
N ALA A 78 -11.35 -9.39 6.65
CA ALA A 78 -12.31 -10.12 7.48
C ALA A 78 -12.85 -9.25 8.62
N VAL A 79 -11.99 -8.50 9.31
CA VAL A 79 -12.41 -7.57 10.37
C VAL A 79 -13.44 -6.57 9.85
N VAL A 80 -13.18 -5.93 8.70
CA VAL A 80 -14.12 -4.96 8.13
C VAL A 80 -15.42 -5.63 7.69
N ILE A 81 -15.35 -6.75 6.96
CA ILE A 81 -16.52 -7.44 6.44
C ILE A 81 -17.42 -7.95 7.57
N TYR A 82 -16.87 -8.62 8.58
CA TYR A 82 -17.65 -9.12 9.71
C TYR A 82 -18.22 -7.98 10.57
N SER A 83 -17.51 -6.84 10.68
CA SER A 83 -18.06 -5.66 11.33
C SER A 83 -19.29 -5.12 10.58
N LEU A 84 -19.25 -5.06 9.25
CA LEU A 84 -20.35 -4.59 8.42
C LEU A 84 -21.55 -5.55 8.42
N LEU A 85 -21.30 -6.85 8.59
CA LEU A 85 -22.33 -7.88 8.74
C LEU A 85 -22.92 -7.96 10.16
N GLY A 86 -22.38 -7.21 11.13
CA GLY A 86 -22.81 -7.29 12.53
C GLY A 86 -22.39 -8.58 13.26
N ASP A 87 -21.47 -9.36 12.69
CA ASP A 87 -20.96 -10.60 13.30
C ASP A 87 -19.82 -10.27 14.28
N ALA A 88 -20.21 -9.95 15.51
CA ALA A 88 -19.27 -9.59 16.58
C ALA A 88 -18.28 -10.72 16.92
N GLN A 89 -18.68 -11.99 16.78
CA GLN A 89 -17.84 -13.12 17.15
C GLN A 89 -16.65 -13.25 16.19
N ASN A 90 -16.92 -13.29 14.88
CA ASN A 90 -15.86 -13.39 13.89
C ASN A 90 -15.05 -12.09 13.78
N TYR A 91 -15.69 -10.93 13.93
CA TYR A 91 -15.00 -9.65 14.05
C TYR A 91 -13.90 -9.70 15.13
N GLN A 92 -14.26 -10.08 16.37
CA GLN A 92 -13.31 -10.16 17.47
C GLN A 92 -12.23 -11.22 17.25
N LYS A 93 -12.60 -12.38 16.68
CA LYS A 93 -11.67 -13.47 16.35
C LYS A 93 -10.55 -12.99 15.42
N TYR A 94 -10.89 -12.37 14.29
CA TYR A 94 -9.89 -11.95 13.30
C TYR A 94 -9.15 -10.68 13.70
N LEU A 95 -9.80 -9.77 14.44
CA LEU A 95 -9.12 -8.63 15.03
C LEU A 95 -8.03 -9.09 16.00
N LYS A 96 -8.35 -10.05 16.87
CA LYS A 96 -7.37 -10.64 17.78
C LYS A 96 -6.20 -11.26 17.03
N LYS A 97 -6.43 -12.05 15.97
CA LYS A 97 -5.35 -12.63 15.15
C LYS A 97 -4.42 -11.56 14.57
N LEU A 98 -4.98 -10.50 13.99
CA LEU A 98 -4.20 -9.38 13.45
C LEU A 98 -3.38 -8.66 14.53
N ILE A 99 -3.97 -8.44 15.70
CA ILE A 99 -3.29 -7.82 16.84
C ILE A 99 -2.17 -8.71 17.37
N ASP A 100 -2.42 -10.00 17.56
CA ASP A 100 -1.39 -10.94 18.05
C ASP A 100 -0.21 -10.99 17.07
N MET A 101 -0.47 -10.96 15.75
CA MET A 101 0.58 -10.87 14.74
C MET A 101 1.31 -9.53 14.80
N THR A 102 0.60 -8.43 15.04
CA THR A 102 1.20 -7.11 15.24
C THR A 102 2.16 -7.09 16.42
N GLU A 103 1.75 -7.65 17.56
CA GLU A 103 2.62 -7.75 18.74
C GLU A 103 3.84 -8.64 18.48
N ARG A 104 3.70 -9.74 17.72
CA ARG A 104 4.83 -10.56 17.26
C ARG A 104 5.82 -9.76 16.41
N VAL A 105 5.33 -8.94 15.47
CA VAL A 105 6.19 -8.08 14.63
C VAL A 105 6.90 -7.00 15.46
N ILE A 106 6.21 -6.41 16.44
CA ILE A 106 6.79 -5.45 17.37
C ILE A 106 7.85 -6.13 18.24
N TRP A 107 7.60 -7.34 18.74
CA TRP A 107 8.55 -8.09 19.56
C TRP A 107 9.78 -8.54 18.75
N ALA A 108 9.58 -8.96 17.51
CA ALA A 108 10.65 -9.29 16.57
C ALA A 108 11.57 -8.09 16.23
N ARG A 109 11.24 -6.85 16.64
CA ARG A 109 12.21 -5.74 16.65
C ARG A 109 13.53 -6.13 17.32
N LEU A 110 13.46 -7.00 18.34
CA LEU A 110 14.62 -7.50 19.08
C LEU A 110 15.36 -8.64 18.33
N PHE A 111 14.68 -9.35 17.43
CA PHE A 111 15.19 -10.51 16.70
C PHE A 111 14.81 -10.36 15.22
N PHE A 112 15.66 -9.67 14.45
CA PHE A 112 15.57 -9.45 12.99
C PHE A 112 14.33 -10.05 12.31
N PHE A 113 13.30 -9.21 12.05
CA PHE A 113 12.04 -9.67 11.45
C PHE A 113 12.26 -10.15 9.99
N PRO A 114 12.02 -11.44 9.66
CA PRO A 114 12.43 -12.00 8.37
C PRO A 114 11.80 -11.33 7.14
N ALA A 115 10.58 -10.81 7.24
CA ALA A 115 9.90 -10.19 6.10
C ALA A 115 10.26 -8.69 5.88
N GLY A 116 11.11 -8.11 6.73
CA GLY A 116 11.64 -6.75 6.56
C GLY A 116 10.60 -5.63 6.67
N ASP A 117 10.93 -4.47 6.09
CA ASP A 117 10.15 -3.22 6.23
C ASP A 117 9.19 -2.94 5.06
N GLN A 118 9.24 -3.72 3.98
CA GLN A 118 8.54 -3.42 2.73
C GLN A 118 7.01 -3.28 2.85
N LEU A 119 6.41 -2.62 1.86
CA LEU A 119 4.96 -2.51 1.74
C LEU A 119 4.28 -3.84 1.38
N SER A 120 4.92 -4.70 0.58
CA SER A 120 4.32 -5.97 0.12
C SER A 120 4.03 -6.95 1.26
N ASN A 121 5.02 -7.22 2.09
CA ASN A 121 5.03 -8.32 3.06
C ASN A 121 5.63 -7.94 4.41
N GLY A 122 6.18 -6.73 4.54
CA GLY A 122 6.90 -6.27 5.73
C GLY A 122 6.06 -5.40 6.66
N ARG A 123 6.77 -4.69 7.55
CA ARG A 123 6.17 -3.83 8.59
C ARG A 123 5.27 -2.73 8.02
N MET A 124 5.62 -2.14 6.88
CA MET A 124 4.80 -1.09 6.25
C MET A 124 3.52 -1.63 5.62
N GLY A 125 3.55 -2.86 5.12
CA GLY A 125 2.33 -3.54 4.71
C GLY A 125 1.40 -3.84 5.88
N LEU A 126 1.94 -4.24 7.04
CA LEU A 126 1.16 -4.42 8.26
C LEU A 126 0.57 -3.09 8.75
N LEU A 127 1.37 -2.03 8.74
CA LEU A 127 0.91 -0.68 9.08
C LEU A 127 -0.28 -0.27 8.21
N TYR A 128 -0.22 -0.55 6.90
CA TYR A 128 -1.34 -0.30 6.00
C TYR A 128 -2.60 -1.05 6.43
N SER A 129 -2.50 -2.31 6.84
CA SER A 129 -3.65 -3.11 7.31
C SER A 129 -4.33 -2.50 8.54
N LEU A 130 -3.55 -1.97 9.49
CA LEU A 130 -4.09 -1.31 10.68
C LEU A 130 -4.80 0.00 10.32
N LEU A 131 -4.18 0.81 9.45
CA LEU A 131 -4.76 2.07 8.98
C LEU A 131 -5.99 1.85 8.10
N PHE A 132 -6.01 0.76 7.32
CA PHE A 132 -7.15 0.34 6.54
C PHE A 132 -8.37 0.10 7.46
N ILE A 133 -8.20 -0.63 8.56
CA ILE A 133 -9.28 -0.84 9.54
C ILE A 133 -9.73 0.48 10.15
N GLN A 134 -8.80 1.33 10.61
CA GLN A 134 -9.18 2.64 11.18
C GLN A 134 -9.97 3.50 10.20
N ARG A 135 -9.59 3.50 8.93
CA ARG A 135 -10.30 4.25 7.88
C ARG A 135 -11.72 3.72 7.64
N LYS A 136 -11.93 2.41 7.79
CA LYS A 136 -13.22 1.76 7.52
C LYS A 136 -14.16 1.79 8.73
N LEU A 137 -13.63 1.60 9.95
CA LEU A 137 -14.42 1.36 11.16
C LEU A 137 -14.30 2.47 12.22
N GLY A 138 -13.37 3.41 12.04
CA GLY A 138 -13.14 4.54 12.95
C GLY A 138 -11.73 4.57 13.54
N GLU A 139 -11.23 5.78 13.86
CA GLU A 139 -9.85 5.97 14.33
C GLU A 139 -9.53 5.20 15.62
N ASP A 140 -10.51 4.95 16.48
CA ASP A 140 -10.29 4.32 17.77
C ASP A 140 -10.30 2.78 17.72
N THR A 141 -10.57 2.17 16.55
CA THR A 141 -10.60 0.71 16.41
C THR A 141 -9.23 0.07 16.68
N ILE A 142 -8.15 0.74 16.28
CA ILE A 142 -6.77 0.31 16.54
C ILE A 142 -6.10 1.33 17.44
N ARG A 143 -5.49 0.86 18.54
CA ARG A 143 -4.77 1.74 19.45
C ARG A 143 -3.59 2.42 18.76
N LYS A 144 -3.52 3.74 18.88
CA LYS A 144 -2.46 4.57 18.27
C LYS A 144 -1.06 4.16 18.72
N ASP A 145 -0.88 3.66 19.95
CA ASP A 145 0.44 3.21 20.44
C ASP A 145 1.03 2.05 19.64
N ARG A 146 0.20 1.13 19.11
CA ARG A 146 0.66 0.04 18.24
C ARG A 146 1.17 0.58 16.91
N ILE A 147 0.45 1.56 16.36
CA ILE A 147 0.78 2.20 15.10
C ILE A 147 2.11 2.96 15.24
N PHE A 148 2.26 3.77 16.29
CA PHE A 148 3.51 4.47 16.62
C PHE A 148 4.67 3.50 16.81
N LYS A 149 4.48 2.38 17.54
CA LYS A 149 5.51 1.36 17.70
C LYS A 149 5.98 0.81 16.35
N ILE A 150 5.07 0.47 15.43
CA ILE A 150 5.46 -0.02 14.08
C ILE A 150 6.28 1.03 13.33
N VAL A 151 5.92 2.30 13.44
CA VAL A 151 6.68 3.39 12.81
C VAL A 151 8.07 3.51 13.41
N ASP A 152 8.17 3.51 14.75
CA ASP A 152 9.44 3.63 15.47
C ASP A 152 10.39 2.47 15.14
N ILE A 153 9.88 1.23 15.13
CA ILE A 153 10.72 0.05 14.81
C ILE A 153 11.23 0.10 13.36
N THR A 154 10.45 0.63 12.42
CA THR A 154 10.87 0.78 11.02
C THR A 154 11.86 1.93 10.84
N LEU A 155 11.68 3.05 11.55
CA LEU A 155 12.65 4.15 11.53
C LEU A 155 14.00 3.71 12.12
N ASP A 156 13.98 2.98 13.23
CA ASP A 156 15.20 2.42 13.84
C ASP A 156 15.90 1.44 12.91
N SER A 157 15.14 0.52 12.29
CA SER A 157 15.64 -0.44 11.30
C SER A 157 16.36 0.29 10.16
N GLY A 158 15.72 1.32 9.58
CA GLY A 158 16.27 2.07 8.48
C GLY A 158 17.49 2.94 8.87
N ASN A 159 17.49 3.49 10.09
CA ASN A 159 18.60 4.28 10.59
C ASN A 159 19.83 3.43 10.91
N HIS A 160 19.60 2.25 11.51
CA HIS A 160 20.64 1.29 11.83
C HIS A 160 21.36 0.86 10.56
N LEU A 161 20.62 0.41 9.54
CA LEU A 161 21.20 -0.03 8.27
C LEU A 161 21.93 1.12 7.54
N ALA A 162 21.38 2.34 7.56
CA ALA A 162 22.06 3.50 6.98
C ALA A 162 23.43 3.76 7.62
N LYS A 163 23.51 3.71 8.95
CA LYS A 163 24.77 3.88 9.70
C LYS A 163 25.75 2.75 9.44
N GLU A 164 25.29 1.50 9.53
CA GLU A 164 26.09 0.30 9.32
C GLU A 164 26.77 0.31 7.94
N GLN A 165 25.99 0.63 6.90
CA GLN A 165 26.45 0.67 5.51
C GLN A 165 27.05 2.02 5.10
N LYS A 166 27.22 2.94 6.06
CA LYS A 166 27.81 4.28 5.89
C LYS A 166 27.17 5.07 4.75
N TRP A 167 25.83 5.05 4.68
CA TRP A 167 25.07 5.91 3.79
C TRP A 167 25.05 7.34 4.33
N LYS A 168 25.09 8.33 3.44
CA LYS A 168 24.96 9.75 3.82
C LYS A 168 23.51 10.13 4.19
N HIS A 169 22.55 9.29 3.81
CA HIS A 169 21.13 9.51 4.07
C HIS A 169 20.74 8.91 5.42
N PRO A 170 19.81 9.54 6.17
CA PRO A 170 19.48 9.14 7.53
C PRO A 170 18.73 7.81 7.63
N LEU A 171 18.16 7.33 6.52
CA LEU A 171 17.42 6.08 6.42
C LEU A 171 17.85 5.33 5.16
N MET A 172 17.98 4.01 5.26
CA MET A 172 18.19 3.11 4.14
C MET A 172 17.45 1.80 4.44
N PHE A 173 16.91 1.15 3.42
CA PHE A 173 16.25 -0.14 3.56
C PHE A 173 16.83 -1.12 2.54
N PHE A 174 17.01 -2.37 2.98
CA PHE A 174 17.55 -3.44 2.17
C PHE A 174 16.55 -4.57 2.14
N THR A 175 16.31 -5.17 0.97
CA THR A 175 15.42 -6.31 0.92
C THR A 175 15.72 -7.24 -0.24
N HIS A 176 15.54 -8.55 -0.02
CA HIS A 176 15.87 -9.60 -0.99
C HIS A 176 17.23 -9.36 -1.65
N GLU A 177 18.24 -9.01 -0.85
CA GLU A 177 19.61 -8.78 -1.29
C GLU A 177 19.85 -7.56 -2.20
N ILE A 178 18.83 -6.70 -2.37
CA ILE A 178 18.92 -5.49 -3.18
C ILE A 178 18.44 -4.24 -2.41
N TYR A 179 18.99 -3.09 -2.80
CA TYR A 179 18.50 -1.78 -2.39
C TYR A 179 17.40 -1.34 -3.36
N ASP A 180 16.20 -1.91 -3.23
CA ASP A 180 15.09 -1.61 -4.11
C ASP A 180 14.55 -0.18 -3.86
N LEU A 181 14.32 0.57 -4.94
CA LEU A 181 13.75 1.92 -4.91
C LEU A 181 12.24 1.94 -5.16
N GLY A 182 11.63 0.85 -5.61
CA GLY A 182 10.23 0.80 -6.03
C GLY A 182 9.20 0.85 -4.90
N ALA A 183 7.90 0.95 -5.21
CA ALA A 183 6.87 1.08 -4.18
C ALA A 183 6.48 -0.24 -3.50
N LYS A 184 6.54 -1.36 -4.22
CA LYS A 184 6.11 -2.66 -3.67
C LYS A 184 7.14 -3.20 -2.65
N HIS A 185 8.39 -3.18 -3.06
CA HIS A 185 9.51 -3.82 -2.36
C HIS A 185 10.57 -2.82 -1.89
N GLY A 186 10.51 -1.58 -2.36
CA GLY A 186 11.58 -0.62 -2.15
C GLY A 186 11.24 0.52 -1.20
N MET A 187 12.20 1.43 -1.12
CA MET A 187 12.12 2.61 -0.27
C MET A 187 10.91 3.49 -0.55
N ALA A 188 10.41 3.53 -1.80
CA ALA A 188 9.29 4.41 -2.11
C ALA A 188 8.04 4.06 -1.30
N GLY A 189 7.70 2.77 -1.20
CA GLY A 189 6.52 2.33 -0.44
C GLY A 189 6.70 2.59 1.06
N ILE A 190 7.91 2.36 1.56
CA ILE A 190 8.24 2.57 2.97
C ILE A 190 8.13 4.05 3.34
N LEU A 191 8.77 4.91 2.56
CA LEU A 191 8.75 6.35 2.79
C LEU A 191 7.35 6.94 2.62
N TYR A 192 6.56 6.46 1.66
CA TYR A 192 5.17 6.87 1.49
C TYR A 192 4.34 6.59 2.75
N MET A 193 4.47 5.40 3.32
CA MET A 193 3.77 5.04 4.56
C MET A 193 4.24 5.88 5.76
N LEU A 194 5.55 6.09 5.91
CA LEU A 194 6.11 6.91 6.99
C LEU A 194 5.68 8.39 6.90
N LEU A 195 5.62 8.96 5.68
CA LEU A 195 5.19 10.33 5.43
C LEU A 195 3.68 10.53 5.63
N THR A 196 2.89 9.48 5.42
CA THR A 196 1.44 9.53 5.65
C THR A 196 1.11 9.61 7.15
N PHE A 197 2.01 9.15 8.01
CA PHE A 197 1.81 9.11 9.47
C PHE A 197 2.52 10.24 10.23
N THR A 198 3.62 10.78 9.71
CA THR A 198 4.39 11.84 10.38
C THR A 198 3.84 13.24 10.07
N SER A 199 2.90 13.72 10.88
CA SER A 199 2.59 15.14 10.96
C SER A 199 3.68 15.87 11.76
N GLY A 200 4.81 16.20 11.12
CA GLY A 200 5.72 17.23 11.66
C GLY A 200 7.22 16.98 11.57
N ASN A 201 7.70 15.75 11.37
CA ASN A 201 9.13 15.49 11.18
C ASN A 201 9.37 14.78 9.85
N CYS A 202 9.81 15.54 8.85
CA CYS A 202 10.17 15.04 7.53
C CYS A 202 11.40 14.12 7.63
N PRO A 203 11.33 12.82 7.30
CA PRO A 203 12.53 12.05 7.05
C PRO A 203 13.24 12.65 5.82
N MET A 204 14.44 13.22 6.03
CA MET A 204 15.34 13.75 4.99
C MET A 204 15.98 12.62 4.16
N ALA A 205 15.20 11.61 3.76
CA ALA A 205 15.69 10.43 3.05
C ALA A 205 15.95 10.67 1.54
N MET A 206 15.63 11.85 1.00
CA MET A 206 15.79 12.15 -0.43
C MET A 206 17.00 13.04 -0.72
N CYS A 207 18.20 12.50 -0.52
CA CYS A 207 19.34 12.87 -1.35
C CYS A 207 19.69 11.60 -2.15
N TRP A 208 19.97 11.72 -3.45
CA TRP A 208 20.10 10.55 -4.33
C TRP A 208 21.58 10.34 -4.68
N GLU A 209 22.17 9.20 -4.29
CA GLU A 209 23.47 8.74 -4.79
C GLU A 209 23.31 7.46 -5.63
N ALA A 210 23.37 7.60 -6.96
CA ALA A 210 23.16 6.50 -7.91
C ALA A 210 24.29 5.45 -7.95
N LYS A 211 25.49 5.77 -7.43
CA LYS A 211 26.71 4.95 -7.64
C LYS A 211 26.73 3.60 -6.92
N LYS A 212 25.90 3.42 -5.87
CA LYS A 212 25.84 2.18 -5.06
C LYS A 212 24.68 1.24 -5.46
N LEU A 213 23.79 1.66 -6.35
CA LEU A 213 22.61 0.91 -6.74
C LEU A 213 22.91 0.07 -7.99
N LYS A 214 22.81 -1.27 -7.89
CA LYS A 214 22.85 -2.16 -9.04
C LYS A 214 21.47 -2.17 -9.71
N HIS A 215 21.20 -1.24 -10.63
CA HIS A 215 20.02 -1.32 -11.50
C HIS A 215 20.42 -1.39 -12.99
N PRO A 216 19.84 -2.33 -13.77
CA PRO A 216 20.15 -2.49 -15.18
C PRO A 216 19.41 -1.43 -16.02
N GLY A 217 19.92 -0.19 -16.01
CA GLY A 217 19.45 0.90 -16.88
C GLY A 217 18.03 1.42 -16.63
N ASP A 218 17.71 2.52 -17.29
CA ASP A 218 16.46 3.29 -17.16
C ASP A 218 15.31 2.68 -17.99
N LYS A 219 14.96 1.41 -17.69
CA LYS A 219 14.08 0.58 -18.54
C LYS A 219 12.78 0.12 -17.86
N ILE A 220 12.51 0.56 -16.63
CA ILE A 220 11.38 0.04 -15.84
C ILE A 220 10.50 1.19 -15.32
N VAL A 221 9.27 1.27 -15.84
CA VAL A 221 8.24 2.24 -15.46
C VAL A 221 7.01 1.47 -14.95
N ARG A 222 7.03 1.03 -13.69
CA ARG A 222 5.92 0.33 -13.03
C ARG A 222 5.72 0.89 -11.62
N TRP A 223 4.51 0.77 -11.05
CA TRP A 223 4.28 1.16 -9.65
C TRP A 223 5.24 0.43 -8.69
N SER A 224 5.40 -0.87 -8.90
CA SER A 224 6.27 -1.69 -8.07
C SER A 224 7.75 -1.33 -8.20
N GLN A 225 8.19 -0.83 -9.36
CA GLN A 225 9.58 -0.53 -9.71
C GLN A 225 9.60 0.62 -10.73
N GLY A 226 10.02 1.81 -10.31
CA GLY A 226 10.17 2.98 -11.18
C GLY A 226 9.26 4.16 -10.83
N ALA A 227 9.21 5.10 -11.77
CA ALA A 227 8.54 6.40 -11.66
C ALA A 227 7.16 6.43 -11.00
N PRO A 228 6.19 5.58 -11.40
CA PRO A 228 4.83 5.66 -10.88
C PRO A 228 4.75 5.44 -9.35
N GLY A 229 5.67 4.65 -8.79
CA GLY A 229 5.73 4.43 -7.33
C GLY A 229 6.19 5.65 -6.54
N TRP A 230 7.01 6.53 -7.15
CA TRP A 230 7.56 7.72 -6.51
C TRP A 230 6.64 8.94 -6.58
N ILE A 231 5.72 9.01 -7.55
CA ILE A 231 4.74 10.11 -7.71
C ILE A 231 4.01 10.36 -6.39
N TYR A 232 3.57 9.30 -5.72
CA TYR A 232 2.83 9.37 -4.45
C TYR A 232 3.60 10.12 -3.35
N ILE A 233 4.92 9.97 -3.28
CA ILE A 233 5.76 10.68 -2.29
C ILE A 233 5.85 12.16 -2.62
N TYR A 234 6.05 12.50 -3.89
CA TYR A 234 6.16 13.89 -4.32
C TYR A 234 4.83 14.64 -4.12
N VAL A 235 3.70 13.98 -4.37
CA VAL A 235 2.37 14.54 -4.15
C VAL A 235 2.09 14.71 -2.66
N GLN A 236 2.42 13.71 -1.82
CA GLN A 236 2.25 13.82 -0.37
C GLN A 236 3.10 14.96 0.23
N ARG A 237 4.26 15.25 -0.37
CA ARG A 237 5.20 16.31 0.03
C ARG A 237 4.92 17.63 -0.71
N SER A 238 3.66 18.03 -0.90
CA SER A 238 3.26 19.19 -1.73
C SER A 238 3.15 20.58 -1.06
N PRO A 239 3.98 21.02 -0.09
CA PRO A 239 4.01 22.45 0.23
C PRO A 239 4.86 23.28 -0.75
N ASN A 240 5.66 22.67 -1.65
CA ASN A 240 6.65 23.39 -2.47
C ASN A 240 6.50 23.12 -3.98
N ASN A 241 6.56 24.17 -4.82
CA ASN A 241 6.29 24.09 -6.26
C ASN A 241 7.19 23.08 -7.00
N ASN A 242 8.44 22.93 -6.57
CA ASN A 242 9.37 21.97 -7.19
C ASN A 242 8.92 20.50 -7.08
N ASN A 243 8.25 20.11 -5.97
CA ASN A 243 7.76 18.74 -5.83
C ASN A 243 6.53 18.49 -6.69
N LYS A 244 5.67 19.51 -6.86
CA LYS A 244 4.52 19.46 -7.79
C LYS A 244 5.01 19.31 -9.23
N THR A 245 6.00 20.11 -9.65
CA THR A 245 6.58 19.99 -11.00
C THR A 245 7.21 18.63 -11.23
N LYS A 246 7.90 18.04 -10.24
CA LYS A 246 8.42 16.67 -10.34
C LYS A 246 7.30 15.66 -10.46
N ALA A 247 6.27 15.72 -9.62
CA ALA A 247 5.12 14.81 -9.69
C ALA A 247 4.41 14.88 -11.05
N ILE A 248 4.23 16.08 -11.60
CA ILE A 248 3.63 16.32 -12.92
C ILE A 248 4.51 15.71 -14.01
N LYS A 249 5.81 16.00 -14.05
CA LYS A 249 6.74 15.41 -15.02
C LYS A 249 6.79 13.89 -14.95
N PHE A 250 6.77 13.34 -13.74
CA PHE A 250 6.72 11.90 -13.54
C PHE A 250 5.40 11.31 -14.04
N ALA A 251 4.27 12.01 -13.87
CA ALA A 251 2.98 11.58 -14.37
C ALA A 251 2.90 11.66 -15.91
N GLU A 252 3.40 12.72 -16.52
CA GLU A 252 3.56 12.84 -17.98
C GLU A 252 4.36 11.65 -18.53
N TRP A 253 5.49 11.33 -17.90
CA TRP A 253 6.30 10.18 -18.29
C TRP A 253 5.58 8.83 -18.12
N CYS A 254 4.64 8.72 -17.17
CA CYS A 254 3.79 7.54 -17.02
C CYS A 254 2.68 7.47 -18.07
N CYS A 255 2.22 8.63 -18.59
CA CYS A 255 1.22 8.70 -19.66
C CYS A 255 1.82 8.36 -21.03
N ASP A 256 3.11 8.68 -21.26
CA ASP A 256 3.85 8.35 -22.49
C ASP A 256 4.33 6.88 -22.54
N PHE A 257 3.71 6.01 -21.74
CA PHE A 257 4.11 4.61 -21.58
C PHE A 257 3.84 3.80 -22.86
N GLY A 258 4.93 3.36 -23.52
CA GLY A 258 4.90 2.60 -24.77
C GLY A 258 5.68 3.27 -25.91
N GLU A 259 6.00 4.56 -25.78
CA GLU A 259 6.75 5.33 -26.78
C GLU A 259 8.27 5.36 -26.49
N HIS A 260 8.67 4.99 -25.26
CA HIS A 260 10.06 5.01 -24.79
C HIS A 260 10.78 3.64 -24.81
N GLY A 261 10.35 2.70 -25.65
CA GLY A 261 11.03 1.40 -25.81
C GLY A 261 10.90 0.42 -24.64
N CYS A 262 9.97 0.67 -23.70
CA CYS A 262 9.65 -0.25 -22.61
C CYS A 262 8.56 -1.26 -23.04
N PRO A 263 8.64 -2.56 -22.65
CA PRO A 263 7.63 -3.56 -23.00
C PRO A 263 6.25 -3.23 -22.41
N LYS A 264 5.18 -3.47 -23.19
CA LYS A 264 3.80 -3.41 -22.67
C LYS A 264 3.60 -4.51 -21.61
N PRO A 265 3.01 -4.22 -20.43
CA PRO A 265 2.76 -5.23 -19.42
C PRO A 265 1.69 -6.23 -19.89
N GLU A 266 1.85 -7.49 -19.51
CA GLU A 266 0.92 -8.58 -19.81
C GLU A 266 -0.43 -8.42 -19.11
N PHE A 267 -1.46 -9.09 -19.66
CA PHE A 267 -2.89 -8.93 -19.38
C PHE A 267 -3.28 -9.04 -17.89
N HIS A 268 -2.56 -9.83 -17.08
CA HIS A 268 -2.83 -9.96 -15.64
C HIS A 268 -2.53 -8.70 -14.81
N ALA A 269 -1.81 -7.72 -15.38
CA ALA A 269 -1.55 -6.43 -14.74
C ALA A 269 -2.53 -5.32 -15.16
N LEU A 270 -3.53 -5.61 -16.02
CA LEU A 270 -4.45 -4.59 -16.54
C LEU A 270 -5.30 -3.95 -15.44
N PHE A 271 -5.74 -4.72 -14.45
CA PHE A 271 -6.60 -4.18 -13.39
C PHE A 271 -5.84 -3.16 -12.54
N LEU A 272 -4.63 -3.50 -12.07
CA LEU A 272 -3.75 -2.57 -11.37
C LEU A 272 -3.34 -1.39 -12.26
N LYS A 273 -3.06 -1.61 -13.55
CA LYS A 273 -2.65 -0.55 -14.49
C LYS A 273 -3.76 0.46 -14.76
N VAL A 274 -4.97 0.01 -15.11
CA VAL A 274 -6.12 0.88 -15.40
C VAL A 274 -6.57 1.61 -14.13
N TRP A 275 -6.57 0.93 -12.98
CA TRP A 275 -6.88 1.58 -11.70
C TRP A 275 -5.80 2.60 -11.31
N LEU A 276 -4.51 2.30 -11.51
CA LEU A 276 -3.40 3.24 -11.27
C LEU A 276 -3.41 4.44 -12.23
N GLU A 277 -3.69 4.22 -13.53
CA GLU A 277 -3.77 5.28 -14.54
C GLU A 277 -4.97 6.20 -14.29
N LEU A 278 -6.15 5.64 -14.00
CA LEU A 278 -7.33 6.42 -13.64
C LEU A 278 -7.15 7.15 -12.29
N TYR A 279 -6.48 6.53 -11.31
CA TYR A 279 -6.22 7.16 -10.02
C TYR A 279 -5.18 8.26 -10.12
N ILE A 280 -4.11 8.08 -10.91
CA ILE A 280 -3.11 9.10 -11.23
C ILE A 280 -3.78 10.27 -11.98
N PHE A 281 -4.63 9.99 -12.96
CA PHE A 281 -5.39 11.01 -13.69
C PHE A 281 -6.33 11.80 -12.76
N CYS A 282 -7.05 11.13 -11.86
CA CYS A 282 -7.87 11.75 -10.82
C CYS A 282 -7.02 12.57 -9.83
N LEU A 283 -5.83 12.10 -9.47
CA LEU A 283 -4.88 12.81 -8.61
C LEU A 283 -4.43 14.12 -9.29
N ILE A 284 -4.06 14.08 -10.57
CA ILE A 284 -3.66 15.25 -11.38
C ILE A 284 -4.82 16.23 -11.50
N SER A 285 -6.02 15.76 -11.82
CA SER A 285 -7.22 16.62 -11.92
C SER A 285 -7.54 17.30 -10.57
N SER A 286 -7.36 16.60 -9.45
CA SER A 286 -7.54 17.19 -8.11
C SER A 286 -6.47 18.24 -7.76
N ILE A 287 -5.22 18.03 -8.19
CA ILE A 287 -4.12 18.98 -8.01
C ILE A 287 -4.35 20.24 -8.87
N GLN A 288 -4.78 20.07 -10.12
CA GLN A 288 -5.10 21.18 -11.03
C GLN A 288 -6.34 21.96 -10.56
N LYS A 289 -7.41 21.28 -10.11
CA LYS A 289 -8.60 21.95 -9.56
C LYS A 289 -8.29 22.80 -8.33
N ARG A 290 -7.46 22.31 -7.39
CA ARG A 290 -7.00 23.11 -6.23
C ARG A 290 -6.19 24.34 -6.65
N HIS A 291 -5.45 24.27 -7.75
CA HIS A 291 -4.70 25.40 -8.29
C HIS A 291 -5.63 26.49 -8.87
N VAL A 292 -6.73 26.09 -9.52
CA VAL A 292 -7.75 27.03 -10.03
C VAL A 292 -8.54 27.64 -8.88
N SER A 293 -8.91 26.86 -7.85
CA SER A 293 -9.60 27.38 -6.67
C SER A 293 -8.76 28.40 -5.89
N GLN A 294 -7.44 28.16 -5.74
CA GLN A 294 -6.53 29.10 -5.07
C GLN A 294 -6.30 30.38 -5.88
N LEU A 295 -6.30 30.29 -7.21
CA LEU A 295 -6.22 31.46 -8.11
C LEU A 295 -7.52 32.30 -8.11
N LEU A 296 -8.68 31.65 -7.99
CA LEU A 296 -9.98 32.35 -7.91
C LEU A 296 -10.17 33.04 -6.55
N ILE A 297 -9.72 32.42 -5.45
CA ILE A 297 -9.76 33.05 -4.11
C ILE A 297 -8.82 34.27 -4.02
N SER A 298 -7.72 34.30 -4.79
CA SER A 298 -6.83 35.46 -4.86
C SER A 298 -7.34 36.61 -5.75
N HIS A 299 -8.43 36.43 -6.48
CA HIS A 299 -8.98 37.45 -7.40
C HIS A 299 -10.30 38.09 -6.94
N GLU A 300 -10.85 37.69 -5.79
CA GLU A 300 -12.05 38.32 -5.19
C GLU A 300 -11.74 39.31 -4.04
N TRP A 301 -10.48 39.71 -3.85
CA TRP A 301 -10.09 40.77 -2.92
C TRP A 301 -9.08 41.74 -3.55
N THR A 302 -9.54 42.49 -4.56
CA THR A 302 -9.04 43.81 -4.98
C THR A 302 -10.20 44.59 -5.55
#